data_AF-A0A965FNV9-F1
#
_entry.id   AF-A0A965FNV9-F1
#
_cell.length_a   1.000
_cell.length_b   1.000
_cell.length_c   1.000
_cell.angle_alpha   90.00
_cell.angle_beta   90.00
_cell.angle_gamma   90.00
#
_symmetry.space_group_name_H-M   'P 1'
#
loop_
_entity.id
_entity.type
_entity.pdbx_description
1 polymer ?
#
loop_
_entity_poly.entity_id
_entity_poly.type
_entity_poly.pdbx_seq_one_letter_code
_entity_poly.pdbx_strand_id
1 'polypeptide(L)'
;MTKSWQIPSLRAASLLLGTALILAGCATTASERKSSGNAIKDLAIWAGFATNTEEPAAFVKETRTTDLNYMPVGVTPPGPKKNARKLTPEELKALEDQLEAARLKNEAVGGQTP
;
A
#
# COMPACT_ATOMS: atom_id res chain seq x y z
N MET A 1 18.44 -31.85 -50.59
CA MET A 1 18.39 -30.69 -49.67
C MET A 1 17.67 -31.12 -48.40
N THR A 2 18.40 -31.52 -47.36
CA THR A 2 17.83 -31.81 -46.03
C THR A 2 18.51 -30.89 -45.01
N LYS A 3 17.75 -29.97 -44.44
CA LYS A 3 18.23 -28.91 -43.55
C LYS A 3 18.14 -29.43 -42.11
N SER A 4 19.25 -29.91 -41.55
CA SER A 4 19.33 -30.34 -40.16
C SER A 4 19.28 -29.12 -39.23
N TRP A 5 18.19 -28.97 -38.48
CA TRP A 5 18.10 -28.01 -37.38
C TRP A 5 18.95 -28.51 -36.21
N GLN A 6 20.01 -27.78 -35.88
CA GLN A 6 20.80 -28.01 -34.67
C GLN A 6 19.95 -27.68 -33.44
N ILE A 7 19.66 -28.68 -32.62
CA ILE A 7 19.03 -28.50 -31.31
C ILE A 7 20.06 -27.81 -30.40
N PRO A 8 19.76 -26.64 -29.81
CA PRO A 8 20.69 -25.99 -28.91
C PRO A 8 20.93 -26.88 -27.69
N SER A 9 22.21 -27.07 -27.35
CA SER A 9 22.67 -27.94 -26.26
C SER A 9 21.92 -27.69 -24.94
N LEU A 10 21.57 -28.75 -24.21
CA LEU A 10 20.89 -28.67 -22.90
C LEU A 10 21.55 -27.70 -21.93
N ARG A 11 22.87 -27.50 -22.03
CA ARG A 11 23.63 -26.57 -21.18
C ARG A 11 23.25 -25.10 -21.42
N ALA A 12 22.96 -24.72 -22.66
CA ALA A 12 22.50 -23.37 -22.99
C ALA A 12 21.07 -23.11 -22.47
N ALA A 13 20.21 -24.13 -22.50
CA ALA A 13 18.86 -24.05 -21.94
C ALA A 13 18.88 -23.89 -20.41
N SER A 14 19.76 -24.62 -19.70
CA SER A 14 19.91 -24.49 -18.25
C SER A 14 20.46 -23.13 -17.82
N LEU A 15 21.41 -22.57 -18.59
CA LEU A 15 21.97 -21.25 -18.30
C LEU A 15 20.92 -20.15 -18.44
N LEU A 16 20.12 -20.19 -19.52
CA LEU A 16 19.04 -19.24 -19.78
C LEU A 16 17.93 -19.32 -18.73
N LEU A 17 17.55 -20.53 -18.30
CA LEU A 17 16.53 -20.74 -17.27
C LEU A 17 17.01 -20.22 -15.90
N GLY A 18 18.28 -20.44 -15.55
CA GLY A 18 18.88 -19.92 -14.33
C GLY A 18 18.91 -18.39 -14.28
N THR A 19 19.30 -17.74 -15.38
CA THR A 19 19.31 -16.27 -15.46
C THR A 19 17.90 -15.66 -15.42
N ALA A 20 16.91 -16.33 -16.01
CA ALA A 20 15.52 -15.88 -15.96
C ALA A 20 14.93 -15.95 -14.54
N LEU A 21 15.28 -16.99 -13.77
CA LEU A 21 14.87 -17.13 -12.37
C LEU A 21 15.49 -16.08 -11.45
N ILE A 22 16.75 -15.71 -11.68
CA ILE A 22 17.44 -14.69 -10.88
C ILE A 22 16.85 -13.29 -11.15
N LEU A 23 16.57 -12.95 -12.42
CA LEU A 23 15.96 -11.66 -12.76
C LEU A 23 14.50 -11.56 -12.27
N ALA A 24 13.73 -12.65 -12.32
CA ALA A 24 12.37 -12.68 -11.81
C ALA A 24 12.31 -12.46 -10.27
N GLY A 25 13.32 -12.93 -9.54
CA GLY A 25 13.41 -12.74 -8.09
C GLY A 25 13.66 -11.29 -7.65
N CYS A 26 14.27 -10.45 -8.49
CA CYS A 26 14.50 -9.04 -8.17
C CYS A 26 13.32 -8.12 -8.49
N ALA A 27 12.32 -8.59 -9.24
CA ALA A 27 11.15 -7.78 -9.63
C ALA A 27 9.95 -7.88 -8.66
N THR A 28 10.06 -8.64 -7.56
CA THR A 28 8.92 -8.94 -6.67
C THR A 28 8.60 -7.86 -5.63
N THR A 29 9.09 -6.64 -5.76
CA THR A 29 8.67 -5.53 -4.87
C THR A 29 7.26 -4.99 -5.18
N ALA A 30 6.51 -5.62 -6.08
CA ALA A 30 5.17 -5.19 -6.46
C ALA A 30 4.19 -6.37 -6.59
N SER A 31 3.73 -6.93 -5.47
CA SER A 31 2.41 -7.58 -5.41
C SER A 31 1.92 -7.73 -3.97
N GLU A 32 1.03 -6.82 -3.60
CA GLU A 32 -0.21 -7.06 -2.84
C GLU A 32 -0.20 -8.19 -1.79
N ARG A 33 0.12 -7.79 -0.56
CA ARG A 33 -0.68 -8.08 0.65
C ARG A 33 -1.27 -9.51 0.77
N LYS A 34 -0.43 -10.47 1.19
CA LYS A 34 -0.76 -11.50 2.22
C LYS A 34 0.43 -12.35 2.70
N SER A 35 1.56 -12.29 2.01
CA SER A 35 2.88 -12.71 2.49
C SER A 35 3.84 -11.60 2.05
N SER A 36 4.96 -11.37 2.73
CA SER A 36 5.70 -10.10 2.67
C SER A 36 6.40 -9.77 1.34
N GLY A 37 6.02 -10.40 0.22
CA GLY A 37 6.63 -10.28 -1.12
C GLY A 37 8.09 -10.74 -1.19
N ASN A 38 8.64 -11.14 -0.03
CA ASN A 38 10.04 -11.41 0.21
C ASN A 38 10.17 -12.80 0.84
N ALA A 39 10.49 -13.80 0.01
CA ALA A 39 10.60 -15.19 0.45
C ALA A 39 11.59 -15.37 1.62
N ILE A 40 12.66 -14.58 1.66
CA ILE A 40 13.65 -14.60 2.76
C ILE A 40 13.02 -14.15 4.08
N LYS A 41 12.19 -13.10 4.05
CA LYS A 41 11.52 -12.58 5.25
C LYS A 41 10.47 -13.58 5.74
N ASP A 42 9.72 -14.19 4.84
CA ASP A 42 8.71 -15.19 5.21
C ASP A 42 9.36 -16.44 5.84
N LEU A 43 10.51 -16.88 5.33
CA LEU A 43 11.31 -17.94 5.95
C LEU A 43 11.86 -17.53 7.33
N ALA A 44 12.31 -16.29 7.47
CA ALA A 44 12.78 -15.78 8.76
C ALA A 44 11.64 -15.69 9.79
N ILE A 45 10.44 -15.29 9.37
CA ILE A 45 9.24 -15.29 10.23
C ILE A 45 8.90 -16.72 10.67
N TRP A 46 8.86 -17.67 9.71
CA TRP A 46 8.57 -19.06 10.01
C TRP A 46 9.62 -19.70 10.94
N ALA A 47 10.90 -19.38 10.72
CA ALA A 47 12.01 -19.86 11.55
C ALA A 47 12.16 -19.09 12.88
N GLY A 48 11.25 -18.16 13.20
CA GLY A 48 11.26 -17.39 14.45
C GLY A 48 12.35 -16.32 14.57
N PHE A 49 13.08 -16.05 13.48
CA PHE A 49 14.11 -15.00 13.41
C PHE A 49 13.54 -13.62 13.09
N ALA A 50 12.28 -13.51 12.64
CA ALA A 50 11.63 -12.25 12.34
C ALA A 50 10.22 -12.20 12.92
N THR A 51 9.74 -10.99 13.18
CA THR A 51 8.41 -10.74 13.71
C THR A 51 7.37 -10.66 12.59
N ASN A 52 6.15 -11.09 12.91
CA ASN A 52 4.99 -10.85 12.06
C ASN A 52 4.63 -9.37 12.09
N THR A 53 4.36 -8.78 10.92
CA THR A 53 3.73 -7.46 10.86
C THR A 53 2.31 -7.55 11.39
N GLU A 54 2.01 -6.75 12.40
CA GLU A 54 0.68 -6.63 12.98
C GLU A 54 -0.33 -6.15 11.92
N GLU A 55 -1.56 -6.66 12.03
CA GLU A 55 -2.63 -6.24 11.14
C GLU A 55 -2.96 -4.75 11.40
N PRO A 56 -2.99 -3.89 10.36
CA PRO A 56 -3.32 -2.49 10.57
C PRO A 56 -4.71 -2.32 11.19
N ALA A 57 -4.85 -1.37 12.11
CA ALA A 57 -6.15 -1.02 12.69
C ALA A 57 -7.20 -0.70 11.61
N ALA A 58 -8.48 -0.95 11.90
CA ALA A 58 -9.57 -0.81 10.93
C ALA A 58 -9.61 0.59 10.28
N PHE A 59 -9.49 1.65 11.08
CA PHE A 59 -9.48 3.04 10.58
C PHE A 59 -8.29 3.32 9.64
N VAL A 60 -7.14 2.66 9.84
CA VAL A 60 -5.97 2.80 8.95
C VAL A 60 -6.25 2.14 7.61
N LYS A 61 -6.94 1.00 7.60
CA LYS A 61 -7.31 0.33 6.34
C LYS A 61 -8.31 1.14 5.54
N GLU A 62 -9.26 1.79 6.21
CA GLU A 62 -10.30 2.61 5.57
C GLU A 62 -9.75 3.93 5.02
N THR A 63 -8.81 4.55 5.72
CA THR A 63 -8.25 5.86 5.34
C THR A 63 -7.04 5.77 4.42
N ARG A 64 -6.28 4.67 4.48
CA ARG A 64 -5.07 4.51 3.66
C ARG A 64 -5.46 4.43 2.18
N THR A 65 -4.97 5.39 1.41
CA THR A 65 -5.07 5.38 -0.04
C THR A 65 -4.43 4.10 -0.60
N THR A 66 -5.16 3.43 -1.49
CA THR A 66 -4.70 2.21 -2.16
C THR A 66 -3.64 2.51 -3.21
N ASP A 67 -3.71 3.69 -3.81
CA ASP A 67 -2.71 4.19 -4.74
C ASP A 67 -1.50 4.78 -4.00
N LEU A 68 -0.34 4.14 -4.16
CA LEU A 68 0.94 4.53 -3.57
C LEU A 68 1.90 5.09 -4.63
N ASN A 69 1.37 5.65 -5.72
CA ASN A 69 2.16 6.33 -6.73
C ASN A 69 3.14 7.33 -6.08
N TYR A 70 4.43 7.15 -6.39
CA TYR A 70 5.50 7.98 -5.86
C TYR A 70 5.28 9.45 -6.27
N MET A 71 5.16 10.34 -5.27
CA MET A 71 5.10 11.77 -5.51
C MET A 71 6.51 12.36 -5.40
N PRO A 72 7.08 12.92 -6.48
CA PRO A 72 8.45 13.42 -6.47
C PRO A 72 8.61 14.61 -5.53
N VAL A 73 9.80 14.75 -4.95
CA VAL A 73 10.15 15.93 -4.14
C VAL A 73 10.31 17.16 -5.04
N GLY A 74 9.80 18.31 -4.59
CA GLY A 74 9.91 19.57 -5.33
C GLY A 74 8.78 19.85 -6.32
N VAL A 75 7.79 18.97 -6.46
CA VAL A 75 6.54 19.30 -7.18
C VAL A 75 5.51 19.85 -6.21
N THR A 76 4.76 20.87 -6.64
CA THR A 76 3.57 21.30 -5.90
C THR A 76 2.55 20.16 -5.95
N PRO A 77 2.10 19.64 -4.79
CA PRO A 77 1.07 18.61 -4.77
C PRO A 77 -0.17 19.10 -5.53
N PRO A 78 -0.94 18.18 -6.15
CA PRO A 78 -2.25 18.57 -6.67
C PRO A 78 -3.03 19.22 -5.52
N GLY A 79 -3.37 20.50 -5.71
CA GLY A 79 -4.11 21.27 -4.72
C GLY A 79 -5.44 20.59 -4.37
N PRO A 80 -6.10 21.02 -3.28
CA PRO A 80 -7.42 20.48 -2.91
C PRO A 80 -8.33 20.48 -4.15
N LYS A 81 -9.10 19.40 -4.33
CA LYS A 81 -9.97 19.21 -5.50
C LYS A 81 -10.72 20.52 -5.76
N LYS A 82 -10.41 21.18 -6.88
CA LYS A 82 -10.92 22.52 -7.23
C LYS A 82 -12.45 22.61 -7.28
N ASN A 83 -13.13 21.46 -7.26
CA ASN A 83 -14.57 21.31 -7.36
C ASN A 83 -15.26 21.09 -6.00
N ALA A 84 -14.60 21.38 -4.86
CA ALA A 84 -15.31 21.43 -3.60
C ALA A 84 -16.41 22.49 -3.70
N ARG A 85 -17.68 22.07 -3.58
CA ARG A 85 -18.83 22.98 -3.60
C ARG A 85 -18.59 24.03 -2.52
N LYS A 86 -18.67 25.31 -2.87
CA LYS A 86 -18.68 26.38 -1.88
C LYS A 86 -19.92 26.20 -1.01
N LEU A 87 -19.75 26.15 0.30
CA LEU A 87 -20.88 26.08 1.22
C LEU A 87 -21.63 27.41 1.17
N THR A 88 -22.96 27.34 1.26
CA THR A 88 -23.77 28.54 1.49
C THR A 88 -23.56 29.02 2.94
N PRO A 89 -23.80 30.29 3.27
CA PRO A 89 -23.65 30.79 4.64
C PRO A 89 -24.57 30.07 5.65
N GLU A 90 -25.73 29.58 5.20
CA GLU A 90 -26.65 28.80 6.04
C GLU A 90 -26.09 27.40 6.33
N GLU A 91 -25.51 26.74 5.33
CA GLU A 91 -24.87 25.43 5.48
C GLU A 91 -23.63 25.50 6.37
N LEU A 92 -22.90 26.61 6.31
CA LEU A 92 -21.75 26.84 7.17
C LEU A 92 -22.17 26.98 8.64
N LYS A 93 -23.20 27.78 8.93
CA LYS A 93 -23.76 27.89 10.30
C LYS A 93 -24.26 26.55 10.82
N ALA A 94 -24.98 25.79 9.99
CA ALA A 94 -25.46 24.47 10.37
C ALA A 94 -24.30 23.49 10.71
N LEU A 95 -23.16 23.63 10.06
CA LEU A 95 -21.95 22.85 10.37
C LEU A 95 -21.25 23.32 11.64
N GLU A 96 -21.23 24.63 11.89
CA GLU A 96 -20.71 25.19 13.15
C GLU A 96 -21.54 24.67 14.34
N ASP A 97 -22.87 24.71 14.23
CA ASP A 97 -23.79 24.18 15.25
C ASP A 97 -23.55 22.67 15.50
N GLN A 98 -23.34 21.90 14.42
CA GLN A 98 -23.01 20.47 14.52
C GLN A 98 -21.67 20.24 15.22
N LEU A 99 -20.67 21.07 14.95
CA LEU A 99 -19.34 20.97 15.54
C LEU A 99 -19.39 21.33 17.03
N GLU A 100 -20.15 22.36 17.41
CA GLU A 100 -20.38 22.72 18.82
C GLU A 100 -21.11 21.61 19.57
N ALA A 101 -22.16 21.03 18.98
CA ALA A 101 -22.87 19.88 19.56
C ALA A 101 -21.94 18.66 19.73
N ALA A 102 -21.09 18.39 18.75
CA ALA A 102 -20.09 17.33 18.83
C ALA A 102 -19.04 17.60 19.92
N ARG A 103 -18.60 18.85 20.08
CA ARG A 103 -17.70 19.27 21.16
C ARG A 103 -18.32 18.99 22.53
N LEU A 104 -19.56 19.44 22.76
CA LEU A 104 -20.28 19.21 24.01
C LEU A 104 -20.44 17.72 24.32
N LYS A 105 -20.76 16.91 23.30
CA LYS A 105 -20.85 15.45 23.44
C LYS A 105 -19.51 14.82 23.83
N ASN A 106 -18.42 15.23 23.19
CA ASN A 106 -17.09 14.70 23.48
C ASN A 106 -16.58 15.14 24.86
N GLU A 107 -16.89 16.36 25.29
CA GLU A 107 -16.59 16.84 26.64
C GLU A 107 -17.37 16.05 27.71
N ALA A 108 -18.63 15.71 27.44
CA ALA A 108 -19.44 14.89 28.35
C ALA A 108 -18.93 13.43 28.48
N VAL A 109 -18.31 12.90 27.41
CA VAL A 109 -17.72 11.54 27.40
C VAL A 109 -16.31 11.56 28.00
N GLY A 110 -15.49 12.57 27.68
CA GLY A 110 -14.11 12.70 28.18
C GLY A 110 -14.02 13.20 29.63
N GLY A 111 -15.07 13.86 30.14
CA GLY A 111 -15.18 14.25 31.56
C GLY A 111 -15.56 13.11 32.50
N GLN A 112 -16.02 11.98 31.95
CA GLN A 112 -16.22 10.73 32.71
C GLN A 112 -14.90 9.97 32.73
N THR A 113 -14.04 10.32 33.69
CA THR A 113 -12.94 9.43 34.08
C THR A 113 -13.58 8.25 34.85
N PRO A 114 -13.19 6.98 34.62
CA PRO A 114 -13.60 5.89 35.51
C PRO A 114 -13.08 6.08 36.93
#